data_AF-A0A352MEF2-F1
#
_entry.id   AF-A0A352MEF2-F1
#
_cell.length_a   1.000
_cell.length_b   1.000
_cell.length_c   1.000
_cell.angle_alpha   90.00
_cell.angle_beta   90.00
_cell.angle_gamma   90.00
#
_symmetry.space_group_name_H-M   'P 1'
#
loop_
_entity.id
_entity.type
_entity.pdbx_description
1 polymer ?
#
loop_
_entity_poly.entity_id
_entity_poly.type
_entity_poly.pdbx_seq_one_letter_code
_entity_poly.pdbx_strand_id
1 'polypeptide(L)'
;MGNRLYLLPVQKMKTEPDLNEWGNLKHKYSGKTLLKTNLYFLETGDLSVLDGIKNRWFFEELLAYTTANNDINLLPALKKIAGSVKFDESLRQQSSEIAEKIEEQVKKEKDNLKIPSTPYEGTKADSARRMLAGTRYPQTTEILRLLRDKSHELKRLALFLIGKFKMTDMIQEVCECLSVQGIEDDAYSVLLGFGDAAAKEVDRYYMKASGNINAGKVLLRLLSKINTKEDMAFLIDRLSSNSRLIKEMCLDTLIKTGYRVKENEREKLKKNIIETFGTLSWIIMAQVSLKNNNSEFLSAEMDKEYSRWKDYLQNLLFLTYGEKAIVSGKDNPNEKDEYGKMIPEITVIIYGNDREKGTENVSDQGYYKRLLKRLQGYFPVEVPSFKTMLEDIINCDYNLISVWTKACALRIVPEIGDEEFGESIVALLFSPEEILREESARLLSRSGLELYKAASERIPGASRKHLDRIISGEINEKEFVFEKVRFLASCFKEIKEDELLILAYKLSFARNDEKGIYSQPSNTIAWSFSSEKSEPEIFVNHEDITDPGKIVRDMRMNSYFCYVMSLNTIREFNFQYPESSFGIYKYIDNCKE
;
A
#
# COMPACT_ATOMS: atom_id res chain seq x y z
N MET A 1 13.03 46.76 -2.21
CA MET A 1 12.98 45.54 -1.37
C MET A 1 13.52 44.40 -2.24
N GLY A 2 14.68 43.84 -1.88
CA GLY A 2 15.39 42.86 -2.74
C GLY A 2 14.60 41.57 -2.95
N ASN A 3 14.83 40.93 -4.11
CA ASN A 3 14.32 39.60 -4.46
C ASN A 3 14.77 38.59 -3.39
N ARG A 4 13.94 38.34 -2.38
CA ARG A 4 14.17 37.25 -1.44
C ARG A 4 13.77 35.97 -2.14
N LEU A 5 14.77 35.15 -2.47
CA LEU A 5 14.57 33.78 -2.91
C LEU A 5 13.83 33.03 -1.81
N TYR A 6 12.65 32.52 -2.12
CA TYR A 6 11.92 31.64 -1.22
C TYR A 6 12.39 30.21 -1.46
N LEU A 7 13.08 29.63 -0.47
CA LEU A 7 13.46 28.23 -0.52
C LEU A 7 12.28 27.38 -0.08
N LEU A 8 11.86 26.45 -0.93
CA LEU A 8 10.89 25.43 -0.55
C LEU A 8 11.46 24.62 0.63
N PRO A 9 10.59 24.10 1.54
CA PRO A 9 11.03 23.16 2.55
C PRO A 9 11.75 21.96 1.91
N VAL A 10 12.58 21.27 2.71
CA VAL A 10 13.23 20.03 2.26
C VAL A 10 12.14 19.02 1.90
N GLN A 11 12.26 18.41 0.73
CA GLN A 11 11.34 17.39 0.28
C GLN A 11 11.50 16.13 1.13
N LYS A 12 10.41 15.66 1.75
CA LYS A 12 10.37 14.37 2.44
C LYS A 12 9.69 13.37 1.52
N MET A 13 10.45 12.58 0.79
CA MET A 13 9.89 11.44 0.07
C MET A 13 9.78 10.25 1.00
N LYS A 14 8.63 9.57 1.00
CA LYS A 14 8.56 8.20 1.52
C LYS A 14 9.42 7.32 0.62
N THR A 15 10.54 6.86 1.15
CA THR A 15 11.42 5.91 0.47
C THR A 15 11.02 4.50 0.86
N GLU A 16 10.99 3.60 -0.13
CA GLU A 16 10.91 2.18 0.17
C GLU A 16 12.14 1.78 1.01
N PRO A 17 11.97 0.93 2.04
CA PRO A 17 13.10 0.45 2.81
C PRO A 17 14.04 -0.33 1.91
N ASP A 18 15.35 -0.16 2.11
CA ASP A 18 16.34 -0.87 1.31
C ASP A 18 16.46 -2.36 1.71
N LEU A 19 17.19 -3.13 0.90
CA LEU A 19 17.40 -4.57 1.16
C LEU A 19 18.10 -4.82 2.50
N ASN A 20 18.92 -3.88 3.00
CA ASN A 20 19.60 -4.04 4.29
C ASN A 20 18.62 -3.85 5.44
N GLU A 21 17.73 -2.86 5.36
CA GLU A 21 16.68 -2.61 6.34
C GLU A 21 15.76 -3.83 6.46
N TRP A 22 15.30 -4.36 5.32
CA TRP A 22 14.54 -5.61 5.29
C TRP A 22 15.37 -6.80 5.81
N GLY A 23 16.61 -6.92 5.36
CA GLY A 23 17.52 -8.01 5.73
C GLY A 23 17.91 -8.06 7.21
N ASN A 24 17.71 -6.97 7.95
CA ASN A 24 17.97 -6.88 9.39
C ASN A 24 16.78 -7.33 10.27
N LEU A 25 15.59 -7.50 9.71
CA LEU A 25 14.46 -8.10 10.42
C LEU A 25 14.81 -9.53 10.83
N LYS A 26 14.28 -10.00 11.97
CA LYS A 26 14.65 -11.28 12.59
C LYS A 26 13.55 -12.32 12.61
N HIS A 27 12.29 -11.95 12.39
CA HIS A 27 11.15 -12.84 12.48
C HIS A 27 11.05 -13.75 11.25
N LYS A 28 10.58 -14.99 11.46
CA LYS A 28 10.25 -15.97 10.41
C LYS A 28 9.42 -15.43 9.24
N TYR A 29 8.37 -14.64 9.52
CA TYR A 29 7.52 -14.07 8.47
C TYR A 29 8.29 -13.17 7.48
N SER A 30 9.13 -12.30 8.03
CA SER A 30 9.98 -11.38 7.28
C SER A 30 10.97 -12.18 6.42
N GLY A 31 11.58 -13.22 6.99
CA GLY A 31 12.49 -14.13 6.27
C GLY A 31 11.82 -14.84 5.09
N LYS A 32 10.63 -15.42 5.30
CA LYS A 32 9.83 -16.06 4.24
C LYS A 32 9.43 -15.07 3.13
N THR A 33 9.04 -13.85 3.51
CA THR A 33 8.68 -12.79 2.54
C THR A 33 9.90 -12.36 1.72
N LEU A 34 11.06 -12.21 2.35
CA LEU A 34 12.32 -11.88 1.69
C LEU A 34 12.74 -12.94 0.69
N LEU A 35 12.59 -14.23 1.01
CA LEU A 35 12.91 -15.30 0.07
C LEU A 35 12.04 -15.18 -1.18
N LYS A 36 10.72 -15.07 -1.00
CA LYS A 36 9.77 -14.99 -2.13
C LYS A 36 10.07 -13.83 -3.07
N THR A 37 10.36 -12.65 -2.52
CA THR A 37 10.66 -11.45 -3.31
C THR A 37 12.03 -11.50 -4.01
N ASN A 38 12.94 -12.37 -3.58
CA ASN A 38 14.28 -12.50 -4.16
C ASN A 38 14.52 -13.83 -4.90
N LEU A 39 13.52 -14.72 -4.95
CA LEU A 39 13.66 -16.07 -5.50
C LEU A 39 14.05 -16.05 -6.97
N TYR A 40 13.44 -15.17 -7.77
CA TYR A 40 13.79 -14.98 -9.19
C TYR A 40 15.28 -14.70 -9.39
N PHE A 41 15.84 -13.76 -8.61
CA PHE A 41 17.24 -13.38 -8.71
C PHE A 41 18.16 -14.54 -8.35
N LEU A 42 17.83 -15.28 -7.28
CA LEU A 42 18.59 -16.45 -6.86
C LEU A 42 18.58 -17.57 -7.92
N GLU A 43 17.41 -17.94 -8.45
CA GLU A 43 17.29 -19.02 -9.45
C GLU A 43 17.87 -18.63 -10.81
N THR A 44 17.95 -17.34 -11.13
CA THR A 44 18.59 -16.86 -12.37
C THR A 44 20.07 -16.53 -12.22
N GLY A 45 20.61 -16.65 -10.99
CA GLY A 45 22.05 -16.59 -10.72
C GLY A 45 22.59 -15.25 -10.18
N ASP A 46 21.73 -14.28 -9.87
CA ASP A 46 22.13 -13.08 -9.14
C ASP A 46 22.19 -13.37 -7.63
N LEU A 47 23.41 -13.63 -7.15
CA LEU A 47 23.68 -13.98 -5.77
C LEU A 47 24.01 -12.76 -4.88
N SER A 48 23.93 -11.53 -5.42
CA SER A 48 24.25 -10.30 -4.66
C SER A 48 23.29 -10.09 -3.49
N VAL A 49 22.05 -10.55 -3.62
CA VAL A 49 21.01 -10.49 -2.58
C VAL A 49 21.43 -11.19 -1.27
N LEU A 50 22.28 -12.22 -1.35
CA LEU A 50 22.78 -12.94 -0.18
C LEU A 50 23.73 -12.12 0.68
N ASP A 51 24.23 -10.98 0.20
CA ASP A 51 25.21 -10.15 0.89
C ASP A 51 24.57 -9.14 1.85
N GLY A 52 23.34 -8.70 1.58
CA GLY A 52 22.59 -7.74 2.42
C GLY A 52 21.69 -8.39 3.49
N ILE A 53 21.43 -9.70 3.40
CA ILE A 53 20.45 -10.37 4.27
C ILE A 53 21.13 -11.02 5.48
N LYS A 54 20.64 -10.67 6.68
CA LYS A 54 21.09 -11.24 7.97
C LYS A 54 20.01 -12.07 8.66
N ASN A 55 18.78 -12.04 8.16
CA ASN A 55 17.66 -12.81 8.70
C ASN A 55 17.96 -14.31 8.56
N ARG A 56 18.07 -15.03 9.69
CA ARG A 56 18.35 -16.47 9.71
C ARG A 56 17.24 -17.29 9.02
N TRP A 57 15.98 -16.92 9.23
CA TRP A 57 14.83 -17.63 8.66
C TRP A 57 14.74 -17.51 7.14
N PHE A 58 15.31 -16.47 6.53
CA PHE A 58 15.47 -16.43 5.08
C PHE A 58 16.30 -17.61 4.58
N PHE A 59 17.41 -17.91 5.24
CA PHE A 59 18.29 -19.01 4.85
C PHE A 59 17.67 -20.37 5.19
N GLU A 60 17.00 -20.51 6.34
CA GLU A 60 16.29 -21.75 6.66
C GLU A 60 15.17 -22.04 5.65
N GLU A 61 14.40 -21.01 5.25
CA GLU A 61 13.38 -21.14 4.22
C GLU A 61 14.01 -21.47 2.85
N LEU A 62 15.15 -20.86 2.51
CA LEU A 62 15.88 -21.17 1.28
C LEU A 62 16.27 -22.66 1.25
N LEU A 63 16.82 -23.19 2.33
CA LEU A 63 17.21 -24.60 2.44
C LEU A 63 15.99 -25.52 2.39
N ALA A 64 14.91 -25.18 3.10
CA ALA A 64 13.67 -25.94 3.11
C ALA A 64 13.03 -25.99 1.72
N TYR A 65 12.92 -24.84 1.04
CA TYR A 65 12.40 -24.74 -0.32
C TYR A 65 13.26 -25.55 -1.30
N THR A 66 14.59 -25.41 -1.23
CA THR A 66 15.51 -26.12 -2.11
C THR A 66 15.42 -27.63 -1.92
N THR A 67 15.30 -28.09 -0.67
CA THR A 67 15.17 -29.51 -0.32
C THR A 67 13.83 -30.08 -0.76
N ALA A 68 12.73 -29.34 -0.54
CA ALA A 68 11.38 -29.79 -0.90
C ALA A 68 11.21 -29.93 -2.42
N ASN A 69 11.88 -29.08 -3.20
CA ASN A 69 11.74 -29.01 -4.65
C ASN A 69 12.89 -29.67 -5.43
N ASN A 70 13.96 -30.11 -4.76
CA ASN A 70 15.24 -30.51 -5.38
C ASN A 70 15.72 -29.50 -6.44
N ASP A 71 15.64 -28.20 -6.12
CA ASP A 71 15.84 -27.16 -7.12
C ASP A 71 17.31 -26.96 -7.48
N ILE A 72 17.68 -27.45 -8.66
CA ILE A 72 19.02 -27.33 -9.23
C ILE A 72 19.45 -25.87 -9.45
N ASN A 73 18.50 -24.95 -9.66
CA ASN A 73 18.80 -23.54 -9.93
C ASN A 73 19.35 -22.81 -8.71
N LEU A 74 19.14 -23.36 -7.51
CA LEU A 74 19.64 -22.80 -6.25
C LEU A 74 21.01 -23.34 -5.84
N LEU A 75 21.59 -24.29 -6.61
CA LEU A 75 22.95 -24.78 -6.36
C LEU A 75 24.02 -23.68 -6.24
N PRO A 76 24.04 -22.63 -7.09
CA PRO A 76 25.01 -21.54 -6.94
C PRO A 76 24.85 -20.79 -5.60
N ALA A 77 23.60 -20.58 -5.15
CA ALA A 77 23.32 -19.95 -3.88
C ALA A 77 23.80 -20.83 -2.70
N LEU A 78 23.51 -22.13 -2.72
CA LEU A 78 23.97 -23.08 -1.71
C LEU A 78 25.50 -23.12 -1.62
N LYS A 79 26.19 -23.14 -2.77
CA LYS A 79 27.67 -23.13 -2.82
C LYS A 79 28.24 -21.82 -2.28
N LYS A 80 27.63 -20.67 -2.59
CA LYS A 80 28.05 -19.39 -2.02
C LYS A 80 27.86 -19.37 -0.50
N ILE A 81 26.80 -19.98 0.03
CA ILE A 81 26.57 -20.11 1.46
C ILE A 81 27.62 -21.03 2.09
N ALA A 82 27.79 -22.24 1.57
CA ALA A 82 28.74 -23.23 2.08
C ALA A 82 30.19 -22.72 2.10
N GLY A 83 30.61 -21.98 1.07
CA GLY A 83 31.97 -21.46 0.93
C GLY A 83 32.26 -20.14 1.67
N SER A 84 31.25 -19.51 2.28
CA SER A 84 31.41 -18.16 2.85
C SER A 84 31.52 -18.19 4.37
N VAL A 85 32.62 -17.61 4.90
CA VAL A 85 32.92 -17.52 6.34
C VAL A 85 31.91 -16.67 7.11
N LYS A 86 31.13 -15.82 6.41
CA LYS A 86 30.12 -14.94 7.05
C LYS A 86 28.94 -15.71 7.65
N PHE A 87 28.75 -16.97 7.26
CA PHE A 87 27.65 -17.82 7.74
C PHE A 87 28.12 -18.74 8.85
N ASP A 88 27.20 -19.12 9.73
CA ASP A 88 27.49 -20.08 10.79
C ASP A 88 27.81 -21.49 10.23
N GLU A 89 28.56 -22.26 11.01
CA GLU A 89 29.04 -23.59 10.60
C GLU A 89 27.89 -24.53 10.24
N SER A 90 26.79 -24.47 11.00
CA SER A 90 25.61 -25.32 10.81
C SER A 90 24.96 -25.06 9.45
N LEU A 91 24.77 -23.79 9.08
CA LEU A 91 24.16 -23.38 7.82
C LEU A 91 25.08 -23.73 6.64
N ARG A 92 26.40 -23.55 6.79
CA ARG A 92 27.36 -23.95 5.76
C ARG A 92 27.35 -25.45 5.52
N GLN A 93 27.35 -26.24 6.59
CA GLN A 93 27.31 -27.70 6.49
C GLN A 93 26.00 -28.17 5.85
N GLN A 94 24.85 -27.70 6.32
CA GLN A 94 23.55 -28.03 5.74
C GLN A 94 23.47 -27.66 4.25
N SER A 95 23.98 -26.49 3.88
CA SER A 95 24.03 -26.05 2.48
C SER A 95 24.91 -26.96 1.62
N SER A 96 26.06 -27.42 2.15
CA SER A 96 26.94 -28.37 1.46
C SER A 96 26.26 -29.72 1.26
N GLU A 97 25.64 -30.27 2.31
CA GLU A 97 24.94 -31.56 2.25
C GLU A 97 23.77 -31.54 1.26
N ILE A 98 22.99 -30.45 1.23
CA ILE A 98 21.87 -30.30 0.27
C ILE A 98 22.42 -30.16 -1.15
N ALA A 99 23.49 -29.37 -1.35
CA ALA A 99 24.12 -29.23 -2.66
C ALA A 99 24.64 -30.56 -3.21
N GLU A 100 25.32 -31.36 -2.37
CA GLU A 100 25.80 -32.69 -2.72
C GLU A 100 24.65 -33.64 -3.10
N LYS A 101 23.56 -33.67 -2.31
CA LYS A 101 22.37 -34.48 -2.61
C LYS A 101 21.77 -34.16 -3.98
N ILE A 102 21.63 -32.88 -4.30
CA ILE A 102 21.09 -32.43 -5.59
C ILE A 102 22.06 -32.81 -6.73
N GLU A 103 23.36 -32.61 -6.55
CA GLU A 103 24.36 -32.99 -7.56
C GLU A 103 24.38 -34.51 -7.82
N GLU A 104 24.25 -35.33 -6.78
CA GLU A 104 24.14 -36.78 -6.92
C GLU A 104 22.87 -37.20 -7.69
N GLN A 105 21.73 -36.59 -7.39
CA GLN A 105 20.49 -36.86 -8.12
C GLN A 105 20.63 -36.51 -9.59
N VAL A 106 21.17 -35.32 -9.90
CA VAL A 106 21.39 -34.87 -11.28
C VAL A 106 22.34 -35.81 -12.04
N LYS A 107 23.35 -36.39 -11.36
CA LYS A 107 24.22 -37.42 -11.95
C LYS A 107 23.46 -38.73 -12.23
N LYS A 108 22.74 -39.27 -11.22
CA LYS A 108 21.96 -40.51 -11.34
C LYS A 108 20.89 -40.44 -12.44
N GLU A 109 20.29 -39.28 -12.64
CA GLU A 109 19.27 -39.08 -13.68
C GLU A 109 19.85 -38.98 -15.10
N LYS A 110 21.04 -38.40 -15.26
CA LYS A 110 21.76 -38.41 -16.54
C LYS A 110 22.10 -39.84 -16.99
N ASP A 111 22.36 -40.73 -16.03
CA ASP A 111 22.65 -42.13 -16.30
C ASP A 111 21.39 -42.95 -16.67
N ASN A 112 20.19 -42.49 -16.30
CA ASN A 112 18.90 -43.20 -16.45
C ASN A 112 18.03 -42.77 -17.65
N LEU A 113 18.56 -42.01 -18.61
CA LEU A 113 17.83 -41.37 -19.74
C LEU A 113 17.16 -42.29 -20.80
N LYS A 114 16.69 -43.51 -20.45
CA LYS A 114 16.13 -44.47 -21.43
C LYS A 114 14.65 -44.82 -21.33
N ILE A 115 13.85 -44.26 -20.43
CA ILE A 115 12.41 -44.63 -20.37
C ILE A 115 11.52 -43.39 -20.18
N PRO A 116 10.57 -43.10 -21.10
CA PRO A 116 9.57 -42.07 -20.90
C PRO A 116 8.36 -42.66 -20.16
N SER A 117 8.07 -42.15 -18.96
CA SER A 117 6.79 -42.38 -18.26
C SER A 117 5.98 -41.09 -18.18
N THR A 118 4.66 -41.27 -18.05
CA THR A 118 3.59 -40.27 -18.12
C THR A 118 3.75 -39.09 -17.14
N PRO A 119 3.23 -37.89 -17.49
CA PRO A 119 3.61 -36.66 -16.80
C PRO A 119 2.78 -36.43 -15.53
N TYR A 120 3.34 -36.80 -14.38
CA TYR A 120 2.91 -36.33 -13.07
C TYR A 120 3.28 -34.85 -12.88
N GLU A 121 2.61 -34.09 -12.01
CA GLU A 121 2.90 -32.66 -11.79
C GLU A 121 4.36 -32.40 -11.41
N GLY A 122 4.95 -33.28 -10.56
CA GLY A 122 6.37 -33.27 -10.24
C GLY A 122 7.27 -33.35 -11.47
N THR A 123 6.96 -34.24 -12.42
CA THR A 123 7.76 -34.39 -13.66
C THR A 123 7.73 -33.16 -14.57
N LYS A 124 6.62 -32.38 -14.57
CA LYS A 124 6.52 -31.14 -15.34
C LYS A 124 7.36 -30.02 -14.70
N ALA A 125 7.26 -29.86 -13.38
CA ALA A 125 8.05 -28.89 -12.64
C ALA A 125 9.55 -29.20 -12.74
N ASP A 126 9.94 -30.46 -12.60
CA ASP A 126 11.33 -30.90 -12.73
C ASP A 126 11.88 -30.65 -14.14
N SER A 127 11.09 -30.91 -15.18
CA SER A 127 11.45 -30.61 -16.56
C SER A 127 11.65 -29.10 -16.78
N ALA A 128 10.74 -28.27 -16.24
CA ALA A 128 10.85 -26.82 -16.31
C ALA A 128 12.06 -26.29 -15.52
N ARG A 129 12.37 -26.82 -14.34
CA ARG A 129 13.58 -26.48 -13.57
C ARG A 129 14.86 -26.86 -14.30
N ARG A 130 14.91 -28.02 -14.95
CA ARG A 130 16.06 -28.42 -15.79
C ARG A 130 16.23 -27.50 -16.99
N MET A 131 15.12 -27.09 -17.62
CA MET A 131 15.13 -26.11 -18.69
C MET A 131 15.65 -24.76 -18.18
N LEU A 132 15.18 -24.33 -17.00
CA LEU A 132 15.62 -23.11 -16.34
C LEU A 132 17.10 -23.18 -15.97
N ALA A 133 17.65 -24.33 -15.57
CA ALA A 133 19.07 -24.48 -15.26
C ALA A 133 19.93 -24.54 -16.53
N GLY A 134 19.36 -25.07 -17.60
CA GLY A 134 20.02 -25.24 -18.88
C GLY A 134 20.33 -23.94 -19.62
N THR A 135 20.99 -24.12 -20.76
CA THR A 135 21.32 -23.05 -21.72
C THR A 135 20.43 -23.09 -22.97
N ARG A 136 19.59 -24.13 -23.12
CA ARG A 136 18.66 -24.26 -24.24
C ARG A 136 17.61 -23.16 -24.16
N TYR A 137 17.49 -22.39 -25.23
CA TYR A 137 16.41 -21.42 -25.38
C TYR A 137 15.04 -22.15 -25.46
N PRO A 138 14.08 -21.83 -24.58
CA PRO A 138 12.77 -22.45 -24.55
C PRO A 138 11.90 -22.01 -25.74
N GLN A 139 11.00 -22.87 -26.22
CA GLN A 139 10.02 -22.46 -27.22
C GLN A 139 8.89 -21.67 -26.56
N THR A 140 8.38 -20.63 -27.22
CA THR A 140 7.24 -19.83 -26.75
C THR A 140 6.02 -20.70 -26.41
N THR A 141 5.78 -21.76 -27.20
CA THR A 141 4.68 -22.71 -26.96
C THR A 141 4.86 -23.54 -25.69
N GLU A 142 6.09 -23.87 -25.31
CA GLU A 142 6.40 -24.55 -24.04
C GLU A 142 6.06 -23.64 -22.85
N ILE A 143 6.44 -22.37 -22.92
CA ILE A 143 6.18 -21.38 -21.87
C ILE A 143 4.69 -21.07 -21.74
N LEU A 144 3.99 -20.83 -22.86
CA LEU A 144 2.55 -20.56 -22.84
C LEU A 144 1.75 -21.72 -22.25
N ARG A 145 2.21 -22.97 -22.42
CA ARG A 145 1.59 -24.13 -21.76
C ARG A 145 1.75 -24.09 -20.25
N LEU A 146 2.92 -23.70 -19.76
CA LEU A 146 3.19 -23.55 -18.33
C LEU A 146 2.40 -22.39 -17.71
N LEU A 147 2.33 -21.23 -18.37
CA LEU A 147 1.57 -20.07 -17.90
C LEU A 147 0.05 -20.34 -17.79
N ARG A 148 -0.48 -21.22 -18.66
CA ARG A 148 -1.90 -21.60 -18.64
C ARG A 148 -2.23 -22.73 -17.66
N ASP A 149 -1.22 -23.31 -17.00
CA ASP A 149 -1.45 -24.36 -16.02
C ASP A 149 -2.15 -23.79 -14.76
N LYS A 150 -2.77 -24.66 -13.95
CA LYS A 150 -3.41 -24.24 -12.70
C LYS A 150 -2.39 -24.05 -11.57
N SER A 151 -1.26 -24.74 -11.65
CA SER A 151 -0.21 -24.72 -10.63
C SER A 151 0.51 -23.37 -10.59
N HIS A 152 0.55 -22.72 -9.42
CA HIS A 152 1.30 -21.46 -9.24
C HIS A 152 2.80 -21.66 -9.46
N GLU A 153 3.32 -22.84 -9.11
CA GLU A 153 4.73 -23.18 -9.30
C GLU A 153 5.11 -23.26 -10.79
N LEU A 154 4.28 -23.90 -11.62
CA LEU A 154 4.53 -23.98 -13.06
C LEU A 154 4.44 -22.60 -13.73
N LYS A 155 3.53 -21.74 -13.29
CA LYS A 155 3.47 -20.35 -13.75
C LYS A 155 4.72 -19.57 -13.36
N ARG A 156 5.19 -19.70 -12.11
CA ARG A 156 6.45 -19.09 -11.64
C ARG A 156 7.63 -19.52 -12.50
N LEU A 157 7.81 -20.82 -12.70
CA LEU A 157 8.91 -21.35 -13.53
C LEU A 157 8.83 -20.82 -14.96
N ALA A 158 7.62 -20.66 -15.53
CA ALA A 158 7.43 -20.04 -16.83
C ALA A 158 7.87 -18.57 -16.87
N LEU A 159 7.51 -17.78 -15.85
CA LEU A 159 7.94 -16.39 -15.71
C LEU A 159 9.47 -16.29 -15.59
N PHE A 160 10.08 -17.19 -14.81
CA PHE A 160 11.52 -17.20 -14.62
C PHE A 160 12.27 -17.60 -15.89
N LEU A 161 11.73 -18.53 -16.68
CA LEU A 161 12.24 -18.86 -18.02
C LEU A 161 12.22 -17.63 -18.93
N ILE A 162 11.08 -16.90 -18.99
CA ILE A 162 10.97 -15.65 -19.76
C ILE A 162 12.06 -14.66 -19.33
N GLY A 163 12.22 -14.44 -18.03
CA GLY A 163 13.18 -13.49 -17.47
C GLY A 163 14.64 -13.90 -17.65
N LYS A 164 14.98 -15.19 -17.47
CA LYS A 164 16.35 -15.72 -17.63
C LYS A 164 16.81 -15.58 -19.08
N PHE A 165 15.98 -16.02 -20.01
CA PHE A 165 16.30 -16.03 -21.44
C PHE A 165 16.01 -14.69 -22.15
N LYS A 166 15.57 -13.67 -21.39
CA LYS A 166 15.28 -12.31 -21.89
C LYS A 166 14.33 -12.33 -23.09
N MET A 167 13.25 -13.10 -23.00
CA MET A 167 12.25 -13.22 -24.05
C MET A 167 11.36 -11.97 -24.11
N THR A 168 11.87 -10.91 -24.76
CA THR A 168 11.22 -9.60 -24.81
C THR A 168 9.85 -9.61 -25.49
N ASP A 169 9.62 -10.57 -26.39
CA ASP A 169 8.35 -10.81 -27.06
C ASP A 169 7.25 -11.29 -26.12
N MET A 170 7.61 -11.79 -24.92
CA MET A 170 6.68 -12.31 -23.91
C MET A 170 6.44 -11.36 -22.74
N ILE A 171 6.92 -10.12 -22.80
CA ILE A 171 6.78 -9.14 -21.69
C ILE A 171 5.30 -8.82 -21.43
N GLN A 172 4.46 -8.85 -22.47
CA GLN A 172 3.02 -8.61 -22.32
C GLN A 172 2.37 -9.68 -21.43
N GLU A 173 2.72 -10.96 -21.61
CA GLU A 173 2.23 -12.07 -20.81
C GLU A 173 2.69 -11.97 -19.35
N VAL A 174 3.92 -11.49 -19.12
CA VAL A 174 4.42 -11.20 -17.76
C VAL A 174 3.61 -10.08 -17.12
N CYS A 175 3.29 -9.01 -17.85
CA CYS A 175 2.45 -7.92 -17.34
C CYS A 175 1.05 -8.41 -16.93
N GLU A 176 0.45 -9.32 -17.70
CA GLU A 176 -0.86 -9.91 -17.35
C GLU A 176 -0.82 -10.67 -16.01
N CYS A 177 0.32 -11.28 -15.68
CA CYS A 177 0.53 -12.00 -14.42
C CYS A 177 0.62 -11.10 -13.17
N LEU A 178 0.81 -9.78 -13.32
CA LEU A 178 0.77 -8.83 -12.19
C LEU A 178 -0.61 -8.78 -11.51
N SER A 179 -1.66 -9.20 -12.22
CA SER A 179 -3.03 -9.21 -11.72
C SER A 179 -3.44 -10.56 -11.12
N VAL A 180 -2.56 -11.57 -11.15
CA VAL A 180 -2.87 -12.94 -10.73
C VAL A 180 -2.34 -13.20 -9.33
N GLN A 181 -3.23 -13.46 -8.39
CA GLN A 181 -2.90 -13.70 -6.99
C GLN A 181 -2.00 -14.95 -6.82
N GLY A 182 -0.93 -14.80 -6.04
CA GLY A 182 0.08 -15.82 -5.76
C GLY A 182 1.33 -15.78 -6.66
N ILE A 183 1.34 -15.03 -7.76
CA ILE A 183 2.48 -14.94 -8.71
C ILE A 183 2.85 -13.49 -9.07
N GLU A 184 2.17 -12.51 -8.50
CA GLU A 184 2.37 -11.08 -8.77
C GLU A 184 3.79 -10.60 -8.40
N ASP A 185 4.35 -11.10 -7.29
CA ASP A 185 5.72 -10.83 -6.86
C ASP A 185 6.75 -11.38 -7.87
N ASP A 186 6.50 -12.57 -8.40
CA ASP A 186 7.35 -13.24 -9.39
C ASP A 186 7.35 -12.45 -10.71
N ALA A 187 6.16 -12.05 -11.19
CA ALA A 187 6.01 -11.23 -12.38
C ALA A 187 6.68 -9.86 -12.23
N TYR A 188 6.53 -9.21 -11.07
CA TYR A 188 7.19 -7.94 -10.77
C TYR A 188 8.71 -8.07 -10.81
N SER A 189 9.27 -9.13 -10.20
CA SER A 189 10.72 -9.38 -10.16
C SER A 189 11.30 -9.65 -11.56
N VAL A 190 10.57 -10.40 -12.39
CA VAL A 190 10.95 -10.65 -13.78
C VAL A 190 10.98 -9.35 -14.60
N LEU A 191 9.95 -8.51 -14.50
CA LEU A 191 9.92 -7.22 -15.19
C LEU A 191 11.03 -6.28 -14.73
N LEU A 192 11.33 -6.28 -13.42
CA LEU A 192 12.47 -5.55 -12.88
C LEU A 192 13.78 -6.06 -13.49
N GLY A 193 13.92 -7.37 -13.64
CA GLY A 193 15.08 -8.01 -14.30
C GLY A 193 15.22 -7.67 -15.78
N PHE A 194 14.15 -7.29 -16.49
CA PHE A 194 14.24 -6.77 -17.87
C PHE A 194 14.76 -5.33 -17.93
N GLY A 195 14.58 -4.53 -16.88
CA GLY A 195 14.98 -3.12 -16.85
C GLY A 195 14.34 -2.31 -17.98
N ASP A 196 15.12 -1.43 -18.61
CA ASP A 196 14.66 -0.54 -19.70
C ASP A 196 13.91 -1.30 -20.82
N ALA A 197 14.23 -2.58 -21.07
CA ALA A 197 13.59 -3.38 -22.13
C ALA A 197 12.09 -3.64 -21.89
N ALA A 198 11.61 -3.56 -20.64
CA ALA A 198 10.20 -3.74 -20.31
C ALA A 198 9.40 -2.43 -20.29
N ALA A 199 10.06 -1.27 -20.32
CA ALA A 199 9.44 0.02 -20.08
C ALA A 199 8.24 0.30 -21.01
N LYS A 200 8.43 0.13 -22.33
CA LYS A 200 7.40 0.39 -23.34
C LYS A 200 6.16 -0.49 -23.20
N GLU A 201 6.32 -1.78 -22.93
CA GLU A 201 5.18 -2.69 -22.77
C GLU A 201 4.48 -2.49 -21.42
N VAL A 202 5.23 -2.12 -20.36
CA VAL A 202 4.65 -1.74 -19.06
C VAL A 202 3.81 -0.47 -19.19
N ASP A 203 4.28 0.54 -19.93
CA ASP A 203 3.50 1.75 -20.24
C ASP A 203 2.21 1.42 -21.00
N ARG A 204 2.32 0.61 -22.07
CA ARG A 204 1.16 0.15 -22.83
C ARG A 204 0.16 -0.62 -21.95
N TYR A 205 0.65 -1.48 -21.07
CA TYR A 205 -0.20 -2.24 -20.15
C TYR A 205 -0.82 -1.35 -19.08
N TYR A 206 -0.13 -0.33 -18.59
CA TYR A 206 -0.69 0.69 -17.69
C TYR A 206 -1.91 1.37 -18.29
N MET A 207 -1.85 1.74 -19.58
CA MET A 207 -3.00 2.32 -20.28
C MET A 207 -4.18 1.34 -20.39
N LYS A 208 -3.90 0.03 -20.58
CA LYS A 208 -4.93 -1.03 -20.59
C LYS A 208 -5.53 -1.26 -19.19
N ALA A 209 -4.71 -1.14 -18.15
CA ALA A 209 -5.07 -1.39 -16.75
C ALA A 209 -5.60 -0.14 -16.00
N SER A 210 -5.84 0.98 -16.70
CA SER A 210 -6.10 2.29 -16.08
C SER A 210 -7.34 2.36 -15.17
N GLY A 211 -8.24 1.37 -15.22
CA GLY A 211 -9.38 1.24 -14.31
C GLY A 211 -9.07 0.54 -12.98
N ASN A 212 -7.94 -0.18 -12.88
CA ASN A 212 -7.52 -0.86 -11.66
C ASN A 212 -6.43 -0.04 -10.97
N ILE A 213 -6.83 0.72 -9.94
CA ILE A 213 -5.93 1.58 -9.18
C ILE A 213 -4.74 0.79 -8.64
N ASN A 214 -4.96 -0.41 -8.07
CA ASN A 214 -3.91 -1.24 -7.48
C ASN A 214 -2.88 -1.72 -8.52
N ALA A 215 -3.35 -2.18 -9.68
CA ALA A 215 -2.45 -2.54 -10.79
C ALA A 215 -1.67 -1.31 -11.29
N GLY A 216 -2.37 -0.17 -11.45
CA GLY A 216 -1.74 1.11 -11.77
C GLY A 216 -0.65 1.50 -10.79
N LYS A 217 -0.83 1.24 -9.49
CA LYS A 217 0.17 1.52 -8.46
C LYS A 217 1.47 0.77 -8.70
N VAL A 218 1.34 -0.54 -8.89
CA VAL A 218 2.46 -1.47 -9.09
C VAL A 218 3.21 -1.13 -10.37
N LEU A 219 2.48 -0.81 -11.45
CA LEU A 219 3.05 -0.44 -12.74
C LEU A 219 3.80 0.89 -12.69
N LEU A 220 3.26 1.92 -12.04
CA LEU A 220 3.96 3.20 -11.85
C LEU A 220 5.24 3.03 -11.02
N ARG A 221 5.18 2.24 -9.93
CA ARG A 221 6.37 1.91 -9.14
C ARG A 221 7.40 1.16 -9.99
N LEU A 222 6.97 0.20 -10.79
CA LEU A 222 7.86 -0.53 -11.71
C LEU A 222 8.51 0.43 -12.71
N LEU A 223 7.73 1.28 -13.40
CA LEU A 223 8.23 2.30 -14.33
C LEU A 223 9.27 3.23 -13.69
N SER A 224 9.04 3.65 -12.44
CA SER A 224 10.01 4.50 -11.70
C SER A 224 11.38 3.82 -11.49
N LYS A 225 11.43 2.49 -11.50
CA LYS A 225 12.66 1.70 -11.32
C LYS A 225 13.29 1.27 -12.65
N ILE A 226 12.48 0.95 -13.65
CA ILE A 226 12.97 0.37 -14.91
C ILE A 226 13.18 1.36 -16.03
N ASN A 227 12.51 2.52 -16.01
CA ASN A 227 12.48 3.41 -17.16
C ASN A 227 13.30 4.68 -16.89
N THR A 228 14.60 4.57 -17.13
CA THR A 228 15.56 5.65 -16.86
C THR A 228 15.79 6.59 -18.06
N LYS A 229 15.31 6.21 -19.26
CA LYS A 229 15.64 6.87 -20.53
C LYS A 229 14.45 7.33 -21.35
N GLU A 230 13.25 6.78 -21.18
CA GLU A 230 12.08 7.20 -21.97
C GLU A 230 11.36 8.41 -21.38
N ASP A 231 10.61 9.10 -22.23
CA ASP A 231 9.84 10.28 -21.90
C ASP A 231 8.59 9.90 -21.09
N MET A 232 8.51 10.39 -19.84
CA MET A 232 7.38 10.17 -18.94
C MET A 232 6.28 11.24 -19.08
N ALA A 233 6.29 12.03 -20.16
CA ALA A 233 5.34 13.12 -20.39
C ALA A 233 3.86 12.71 -20.23
N PHE A 234 3.47 11.48 -20.54
CA PHE A 234 2.09 11.02 -20.39
C PHE A 234 1.58 11.07 -18.94
N LEU A 235 2.49 10.98 -17.95
CA LEU A 235 2.15 11.10 -16.54
C LEU A 235 1.72 12.53 -16.16
N ILE A 236 2.16 13.56 -16.90
CA ILE A 236 1.72 14.94 -16.70
C ILE A 236 0.21 15.05 -16.93
N ASP A 237 -0.31 14.41 -17.97
CA ASP A 237 -1.75 14.40 -18.24
C ASP A 237 -2.53 13.65 -17.15
N ARG A 238 -1.89 12.69 -16.47
CA ARG A 238 -2.49 11.95 -15.35
C ARG A 238 -2.51 12.74 -14.04
N LEU A 239 -1.73 13.81 -13.90
CA LEU A 239 -1.85 14.76 -12.78
C LEU A 239 -3.18 15.51 -12.77
N SER A 240 -3.93 15.49 -13.89
CA SER A 240 -5.29 16.02 -13.98
C SER A 240 -6.38 14.96 -13.75
N SER A 241 -6.01 13.74 -13.36
CA SER A 241 -6.97 12.67 -13.04
C SER A 241 -7.88 13.03 -11.86
N ASN A 242 -9.11 12.53 -11.85
CA ASN A 242 -9.98 12.68 -10.68
C ASN A 242 -9.42 11.90 -9.47
N SER A 243 -8.72 10.78 -9.70
CA SER A 243 -8.18 9.98 -8.61
C SER A 243 -6.98 10.67 -7.94
N ARG A 244 -7.13 11.02 -6.66
CA ARG A 244 -6.04 11.59 -5.85
C ARG A 244 -4.82 10.67 -5.77
N LEU A 245 -5.07 9.37 -5.56
CA LEU A 245 -4.00 8.38 -5.50
C LEU A 245 -3.19 8.35 -6.80
N ILE A 246 -3.86 8.40 -7.96
CA ILE A 246 -3.16 8.45 -9.26
C ILE A 246 -2.33 9.73 -9.37
N LYS A 247 -2.88 10.89 -8.97
CA LYS A 247 -2.16 12.17 -8.97
C LYS A 247 -0.88 12.12 -8.14
N GLU A 248 -1.00 11.71 -6.87
CA GLU A 248 0.14 11.60 -5.94
C GLU A 248 1.21 10.65 -6.49
N MET A 249 0.81 9.50 -7.02
CA MET A 249 1.75 8.50 -7.55
C MET A 249 2.43 8.92 -8.85
N CYS A 250 1.71 9.55 -9.77
CA CYS A 250 2.30 10.07 -11.01
C CYS A 250 3.32 11.16 -10.69
N LEU A 251 3.00 12.04 -9.74
CA LEU A 251 3.89 13.09 -9.28
C LEU A 251 5.15 12.52 -8.64
N ASP A 252 5.01 11.57 -7.72
CA ASP A 252 6.15 10.91 -7.08
C ASP A 252 7.03 10.18 -8.11
N THR A 253 6.41 9.53 -9.10
CA THR A 253 7.12 8.85 -10.19
C THR A 253 7.93 9.85 -11.02
N LEU A 254 7.32 10.96 -11.44
CA LEU A 254 7.98 12.01 -12.23
C LEU A 254 9.17 12.62 -11.49
N ILE A 255 9.04 12.84 -10.17
CA ILE A 255 10.14 13.40 -9.39
C ILE A 255 11.25 12.36 -9.18
N LYS A 256 10.91 11.10 -8.86
CA LYS A 256 11.89 10.01 -8.67
C LYS A 256 12.72 9.74 -9.92
N THR A 257 12.12 9.87 -11.12
CA THR A 257 12.83 9.71 -12.39
C THR A 257 13.63 10.96 -12.79
N GLY A 258 13.53 12.06 -12.04
CA GLY A 258 14.19 13.32 -12.36
C GLY A 258 13.65 13.98 -13.63
N TYR A 259 12.36 13.76 -13.95
CA TYR A 259 11.73 14.27 -15.15
C TYR A 259 11.83 15.80 -15.24
N ARG A 260 12.17 16.31 -16.42
CA ARG A 260 12.26 17.75 -16.69
C ARG A 260 11.05 18.22 -17.48
N VAL A 261 10.24 19.05 -16.82
CA VAL A 261 9.01 19.63 -17.38
C VAL A 261 9.31 20.51 -18.60
N LYS A 262 8.56 20.30 -19.68
CA LYS A 262 8.60 21.13 -20.88
C LYS A 262 7.75 22.39 -20.71
N GLU A 263 8.01 23.43 -21.50
CA GLU A 263 7.34 24.72 -21.29
C GLU A 263 5.82 24.67 -21.51
N ASN A 264 5.35 23.85 -22.45
CA ASN A 264 3.92 23.60 -22.68
C ASN A 264 3.24 22.81 -21.52
N GLU A 265 4.00 22.00 -20.79
CA GLU A 265 3.53 21.24 -19.63
C GLU A 265 3.48 22.13 -18.37
N ARG A 266 4.36 23.13 -18.28
CA ARG A 266 4.44 24.08 -17.17
C ARG A 266 3.11 24.80 -16.93
N GLU A 267 2.42 25.22 -17.99
CA GLU A 267 1.11 25.88 -17.89
C GLU A 267 0.03 24.97 -17.29
N LYS A 268 0.01 23.69 -17.67
CA LYS A 268 -0.89 22.69 -17.06
C LYS A 268 -0.60 22.52 -15.57
N LEU A 269 0.68 22.46 -15.21
CA LEU A 269 1.09 22.34 -13.80
C LEU A 269 0.73 23.57 -12.98
N LYS A 270 0.88 24.78 -13.53
CA LYS A 270 0.43 26.03 -12.87
C LYS A 270 -1.05 25.97 -12.52
N LYS A 271 -1.89 25.50 -13.43
CA LYS A 271 -3.32 25.29 -13.16
C LYS A 271 -3.54 24.30 -12.01
N ASN A 272 -2.88 23.14 -12.05
CA ASN A 272 -2.98 22.13 -10.97
C ASN A 272 -2.52 22.67 -9.61
N ILE A 273 -1.49 23.53 -9.59
CA ILE A 273 -1.01 24.22 -8.39
C ILE A 273 -2.09 25.15 -7.82
N ILE A 274 -2.72 25.96 -8.66
CA ILE A 274 -3.79 26.87 -8.25
C ILE A 274 -5.02 26.12 -7.73
N GLU A 275 -5.44 25.05 -8.41
CA GLU A 275 -6.51 24.17 -7.93
C GLU A 275 -6.17 23.58 -6.56
N THR A 276 -4.91 23.15 -6.36
CA THR A 276 -4.44 22.62 -5.07
C THR A 276 -4.45 23.68 -3.96
N PHE A 277 -4.09 24.93 -4.27
CA PHE A 277 -4.24 26.04 -3.32
C PHE A 277 -5.71 26.29 -2.94
N GLY A 278 -6.64 26.15 -3.89
CA GLY A 278 -8.08 26.20 -3.63
C GLY A 278 -8.51 25.12 -2.64
N THR A 279 -8.10 23.87 -2.87
CA THR A 279 -8.37 22.74 -1.95
C THR A 279 -7.80 23.01 -0.55
N LEU A 280 -6.56 23.48 -0.45
CA LEU A 280 -5.96 23.84 0.84
C LEU A 280 -6.74 24.96 1.54
N SER A 281 -7.20 25.96 0.80
CA SER A 281 -7.99 27.07 1.34
C SER A 281 -9.32 26.58 1.92
N TRP A 282 -10.00 25.65 1.24
CA TRP A 282 -11.21 24.99 1.75
C TRP A 282 -10.92 24.16 3.01
N ILE A 283 -9.83 23.39 3.04
CA ILE A 283 -9.42 22.63 4.25
C ILE A 283 -9.11 23.56 5.42
N ILE A 284 -8.44 24.69 5.17
CA ILE A 284 -8.14 25.69 6.20
C ILE A 284 -9.44 26.31 6.74
N MET A 285 -10.41 26.60 5.87
CA MET A 285 -11.75 27.02 6.28
C MET A 285 -12.44 25.95 7.14
N ALA A 286 -12.36 24.67 6.73
CA ALA A 286 -12.81 23.53 7.50
C ALA A 286 -12.25 23.54 8.92
N GLN A 287 -10.93 23.67 9.02
CA GLN A 287 -10.23 23.76 10.30
C GLN A 287 -10.71 24.91 11.18
N VAL A 288 -10.93 26.11 10.61
CA VAL A 288 -11.44 27.25 11.40
C VAL A 288 -12.81 26.95 11.98
N SER A 289 -13.74 26.37 11.20
CA SER A 289 -15.08 26.02 11.71
C SER A 289 -15.01 24.93 12.77
N LEU A 290 -14.24 23.85 12.54
CA LEU A 290 -14.09 22.75 13.50
C LEU A 290 -13.49 23.21 14.83
N LYS A 291 -12.44 24.03 14.79
CA LYS A 291 -11.79 24.56 16.00
C LYS A 291 -12.66 25.56 16.76
N ASN A 292 -13.45 26.37 16.06
CA ASN A 292 -14.42 27.28 16.71
C ASN A 292 -15.49 26.53 17.50
N ASN A 293 -15.76 25.27 17.14
CA ASN A 293 -16.78 24.43 17.76
C ASN A 293 -16.18 23.32 18.64
N ASN A 294 -14.90 23.41 19.01
CA ASN A 294 -14.19 22.44 19.88
C ASN A 294 -14.25 20.99 19.39
N SER A 295 -14.34 20.75 18.07
CA SER A 295 -14.32 19.40 17.50
C SER A 295 -12.88 18.90 17.33
N GLU A 296 -12.20 18.62 18.44
CA GLU A 296 -10.76 18.25 18.43
C GLU A 296 -10.49 16.97 17.63
N PHE A 297 -11.36 15.96 17.76
CA PHE A 297 -11.21 14.69 17.06
C PHE A 297 -11.20 14.86 15.53
N LEU A 298 -12.21 15.54 14.98
CA LEU A 298 -12.29 15.75 13.52
C LEU A 298 -11.26 16.79 13.04
N SER A 299 -10.94 17.79 13.86
CA SER A 299 -9.87 18.76 13.56
C SER A 299 -8.51 18.07 13.41
N ALA A 300 -8.20 17.08 14.26
CA ALA A 300 -6.96 16.30 14.15
C ALA A 300 -6.89 15.48 12.85
N GLU A 301 -8.01 14.86 12.42
CA GLU A 301 -8.05 14.15 11.14
C GLU A 301 -7.94 15.10 9.95
N MET A 302 -8.58 16.26 10.02
CA MET A 302 -8.48 17.30 9.00
C MET A 302 -7.06 17.92 8.93
N ASP A 303 -6.28 17.89 10.02
CA ASP A 303 -4.87 18.33 10.03
C ASP A 303 -3.99 17.38 9.20
N LYS A 304 -4.32 16.08 9.21
CA LYS A 304 -3.66 15.07 8.35
C LYS A 304 -3.98 15.33 6.88
N GLU A 305 -5.22 15.69 6.55
CA GLU A 305 -5.62 16.06 5.19
C GLU A 305 -4.89 17.31 4.70
N TYR A 306 -4.83 18.34 5.54
CA TYR A 306 -4.06 19.56 5.27
C TYR A 306 -2.59 19.23 4.98
N SER A 307 -1.96 18.42 5.84
CA SER A 307 -0.55 18.02 5.69
C SER A 307 -0.33 17.25 4.39
N ARG A 308 -1.20 16.30 4.05
CA ARG A 308 -1.08 15.49 2.83
C ARG A 308 -1.22 16.36 1.57
N TRP A 309 -2.17 17.29 1.52
CA TRP A 309 -2.31 18.23 0.40
C TRP A 309 -1.16 19.24 0.33
N LYS A 310 -0.62 19.64 1.48
CA LYS A 310 0.56 20.51 1.56
C LYS A 310 1.81 19.80 1.02
N ASP A 311 1.99 18.51 1.29
CA ASP A 311 3.09 17.72 0.72
C ASP A 311 2.94 17.56 -0.80
N TYR A 312 1.71 17.25 -1.26
CA TYR A 312 1.41 17.16 -2.69
C TYR A 312 1.69 18.48 -3.44
N LEU A 313 1.26 19.62 -2.88
CA LEU A 313 1.55 20.94 -3.43
C LEU A 313 3.07 21.22 -3.50
N GLN A 314 3.81 20.82 -2.46
CA GLN A 314 5.26 21.02 -2.42
C GLN A 314 5.93 20.25 -3.55
N ASN A 315 5.51 19.01 -3.78
CA ASN A 315 5.99 18.18 -4.87
C ASN A 315 5.64 18.78 -6.25
N LEU A 316 4.44 19.35 -6.43
CA LEU A 316 4.06 20.05 -7.66
C LEU A 316 4.92 21.28 -7.92
N LEU A 317 5.15 22.09 -6.88
CA LEU A 317 6.01 23.27 -6.96
C LEU A 317 7.45 22.88 -7.29
N PHE A 318 7.97 21.80 -6.68
CA PHE A 318 9.28 21.27 -6.96
C PHE A 318 9.39 20.79 -8.42
N LEU A 319 8.44 20.00 -8.91
CA LEU A 319 8.44 19.51 -10.29
C LEU A 319 8.39 20.67 -11.30
N THR A 320 7.61 21.71 -11.00
CA THR A 320 7.38 22.84 -11.90
C THR A 320 8.55 23.84 -11.91
N TYR A 321 9.07 24.20 -10.74
CA TYR A 321 10.03 25.30 -10.58
C TYR A 321 11.41 24.86 -10.07
N GLY A 322 11.58 23.62 -9.60
CA GLY A 322 12.79 23.17 -8.93
C GLY A 322 12.98 23.78 -7.53
N GLU A 323 14.11 23.48 -6.88
CA GLU A 323 14.38 23.83 -5.47
C GLU A 323 14.48 25.33 -5.17
N LYS A 324 14.89 26.14 -6.15
CA LYS A 324 15.36 27.52 -5.92
C LYS A 324 14.62 28.60 -6.71
N ALA A 325 13.66 28.25 -7.58
CA ALA A 325 13.18 29.17 -8.60
C ALA A 325 11.86 29.89 -8.32
N ILE A 326 11.32 29.86 -7.09
CA ILE A 326 10.16 30.70 -6.75
C ILE A 326 10.66 32.13 -6.52
N VAL A 327 11.00 32.80 -7.63
CA VAL A 327 11.34 34.22 -7.69
C VAL A 327 10.04 35.00 -7.82
N SER A 328 9.93 36.08 -7.03
CA SER A 328 8.83 37.06 -7.11
C SER A 328 8.57 37.44 -8.57
N GLY A 329 7.29 37.48 -8.98
CA GLY A 329 6.82 37.73 -10.36
C GLY A 329 7.12 39.13 -10.93
N LYS A 330 8.35 39.62 -10.77
CA LYS A 330 8.82 40.94 -11.20
C LYS A 330 9.88 40.90 -12.30
N ASP A 331 10.47 39.74 -12.59
CA ASP A 331 11.60 39.67 -13.52
C ASP A 331 11.18 39.56 -15.01
N ASN A 332 9.88 39.52 -15.33
CA ASN A 332 9.37 39.67 -16.70
C ASN A 332 8.11 40.55 -16.76
N PRO A 333 8.23 41.86 -17.04
CA PRO A 333 7.10 42.79 -17.09
C PRO A 333 6.17 42.61 -18.31
N ASN A 334 6.43 41.63 -19.20
CA ASN A 334 5.74 41.49 -20.48
C ASN A 334 4.76 40.31 -20.61
N GLU A 335 4.38 39.61 -19.52
CA GLU A 335 3.44 38.47 -19.62
C GLU A 335 2.09 38.70 -18.93
N LYS A 336 1.02 38.38 -19.68
CA LYS A 336 -0.36 38.20 -19.22
C LYS A 336 -0.56 36.93 -18.37
N ASP A 337 0.50 36.44 -17.73
CA ASP A 337 0.47 35.23 -16.92
C ASP A 337 0.04 35.57 -15.48
N GLU A 338 -1.27 35.55 -15.26
CA GLU A 338 -1.88 35.78 -13.94
C GLU A 338 -1.44 34.71 -12.92
N TYR A 339 -1.25 33.45 -13.36
CA TYR A 339 -0.82 32.37 -12.48
C TYR A 339 0.64 32.53 -12.03
N GLY A 340 1.52 32.96 -12.92
CA GLY A 340 2.94 33.20 -12.62
C GLY A 340 3.17 34.23 -11.50
N LYS A 341 2.26 35.19 -11.32
CA LYS A 341 2.30 36.18 -10.22
C LYS A 341 1.67 35.65 -8.94
N MET A 342 0.52 34.99 -9.06
CA MET A 342 -0.28 34.50 -7.95
C MET A 342 0.41 33.35 -7.18
N ILE A 343 1.05 32.42 -7.89
CA ILE A 343 1.66 31.23 -7.28
C ILE A 343 2.72 31.59 -6.22
N PRO A 344 3.76 32.40 -6.51
CA PRO A 344 4.75 32.79 -5.50
C PRO A 344 4.14 33.44 -4.25
N GLU A 345 3.15 34.31 -4.43
CA GLU A 345 2.51 35.04 -3.32
C GLU A 345 1.77 34.08 -2.38
N ILE A 346 1.00 33.14 -2.94
CA ILE A 346 0.26 32.15 -2.15
C ILE A 346 1.21 31.10 -1.55
N THR A 347 2.28 30.70 -2.25
CA THR A 347 3.31 29.82 -1.69
C THR A 347 3.91 30.41 -0.40
N VAL A 348 4.18 31.71 -0.38
CA VAL A 348 4.68 32.40 0.82
C VAL A 348 3.62 32.45 1.93
N ILE A 349 2.32 32.42 1.61
CA ILE A 349 1.27 32.30 2.61
C ILE A 349 1.27 30.92 3.26
N ILE A 350 1.37 29.86 2.46
CA ILE A 350 1.26 28.45 2.93
C ILE A 350 2.55 27.93 3.59
N TYR A 351 3.71 28.28 3.04
CA TYR A 351 5.02 27.77 3.51
C TYR A 351 5.90 28.83 4.15
N GLY A 352 5.68 30.12 3.85
CA GLY A 352 6.51 31.21 4.37
C GLY A 352 6.36 31.34 5.87
N ASN A 353 7.23 30.64 6.61
CA ASN A 353 7.16 30.57 8.06
C ASN A 353 7.25 31.95 8.73
N ASP A 354 6.44 32.12 9.78
CA ASP A 354 6.80 32.84 11.01
C ASP A 354 7.95 32.09 11.73
N ARG A 355 9.08 31.87 11.05
CA ARG A 355 10.27 31.16 11.59
C ARG A 355 10.95 31.94 12.72
N GLU A 356 10.56 33.19 12.94
CA GLU A 356 11.11 34.08 13.98
C GLU A 356 10.40 33.97 15.34
N LYS A 357 9.30 33.23 15.45
CA LYS A 357 8.61 32.96 16.73
C LYS A 357 8.33 31.47 16.78
N GLY A 358 8.74 30.76 17.84
CA GLY A 358 8.55 29.32 17.99
C GLY A 358 7.09 28.87 18.11
N THR A 359 6.26 29.17 17.10
CA THR A 359 4.80 29.07 17.06
C THR A 359 4.33 28.21 15.87
N GLU A 360 5.06 27.15 15.53
CA GLU A 360 4.53 26.04 14.72
C GLU A 360 3.71 25.06 15.58
N ASN A 361 3.03 25.54 16.62
CA ASN A 361 1.98 24.74 17.22
C ASN A 361 0.76 24.86 16.29
N VAL A 362 0.62 23.91 15.35
CA VAL A 362 -0.61 23.71 14.55
C VAL A 362 -1.85 23.62 15.46
N SER A 363 -1.64 23.27 16.75
CA SER A 363 -2.64 23.31 17.82
C SER A 363 -3.14 24.72 18.20
N ASP A 364 -2.45 25.82 17.83
CA ASP A 364 -2.93 27.20 18.06
C ASP A 364 -4.22 27.48 17.27
N GLN A 365 -5.32 27.74 17.98
CA GLN A 365 -6.60 28.14 17.39
C GLN A 365 -6.49 29.37 16.47
N GLY A 366 -5.49 30.23 16.68
CA GLY A 366 -5.24 31.42 15.86
C GLY A 366 -4.54 31.16 14.52
N TYR A 367 -3.84 30.03 14.37
CA TYR A 367 -3.02 29.76 13.18
C TYR A 367 -3.84 29.72 11.89
N TYR A 368 -4.86 28.86 11.83
CA TYR A 368 -5.70 28.72 10.63
C TYR A 368 -6.52 29.97 10.31
N LYS A 369 -6.94 30.73 11.34
CA LYS A 369 -7.65 32.01 11.13
C LYS A 369 -6.77 33.05 10.44
N ARG A 370 -5.51 33.18 10.87
CA ARG A 370 -4.54 34.10 10.23
C ARG A 370 -4.25 33.67 8.79
N LEU A 371 -4.12 32.37 8.56
CA LEU A 371 -3.86 31.81 7.24
C LEU A 371 -5.04 32.06 6.29
N LEU A 372 -6.27 31.76 6.73
CA LEU A 372 -7.50 31.99 5.96
C LEU A 372 -7.64 33.46 5.54
N LYS A 373 -7.45 34.39 6.48
CA LYS A 373 -7.54 35.84 6.20
C LYS A 373 -6.59 36.29 5.09
N ARG A 374 -5.39 35.69 5.00
CA ARG A 374 -4.41 35.98 3.94
C ARG A 374 -4.82 35.37 2.60
N LEU A 375 -5.47 34.21 2.63
CA LEU A 375 -5.93 33.49 1.43
C LEU A 375 -7.23 34.05 0.85
N GLN A 376 -8.07 34.72 1.65
CA GLN A 376 -9.34 35.29 1.20
C GLN A 376 -9.23 36.31 0.07
N GLY A 377 -8.07 36.96 -0.09
CA GLY A 377 -7.81 37.85 -1.23
C GLY A 377 -7.65 37.12 -2.57
N TYR A 378 -7.43 35.80 -2.54
CA TYR A 378 -7.19 34.93 -3.69
C TYR A 378 -8.33 33.94 -3.92
N PHE A 379 -8.94 33.46 -2.84
CA PHE A 379 -10.04 32.49 -2.86
C PHE A 379 -11.20 33.05 -2.02
N PRO A 380 -12.37 33.32 -2.61
CA PRO A 380 -13.53 33.83 -1.89
C PRO A 380 -14.14 32.70 -1.04
N VAL A 381 -13.64 32.56 0.18
CA VAL A 381 -14.03 31.49 1.11
C VAL A 381 -14.58 32.11 2.40
N GLU A 382 -15.83 31.82 2.70
CA GLU A 382 -16.50 32.21 3.94
C GLU A 382 -16.53 31.02 4.90
N VAL A 383 -16.38 31.26 6.20
CA VAL A 383 -16.43 30.18 7.20
C VAL A 383 -17.89 29.78 7.41
N PRO A 384 -18.32 28.57 7.02
CA PRO A 384 -19.71 28.17 7.17
C PRO A 384 -19.98 27.75 8.62
N SER A 385 -21.28 27.61 8.93
CA SER A 385 -21.73 27.07 10.21
C SER A 385 -21.17 25.66 10.45
N PHE A 386 -21.12 25.22 11.71
CA PHE A 386 -20.63 23.88 12.04
C PHE A 386 -21.44 22.78 11.33
N LYS A 387 -22.77 22.90 11.29
CA LYS A 387 -23.66 21.93 10.65
C LYS A 387 -23.39 21.84 9.15
N THR A 388 -23.37 22.99 8.48
CA THR A 388 -23.04 23.10 7.05
C THR A 388 -21.65 22.53 6.76
N MET A 389 -20.66 22.80 7.64
CA MET A 389 -19.32 22.22 7.49
C MET A 389 -19.31 20.69 7.53
N LEU A 390 -20.07 20.08 8.44
CA LEU A 390 -20.15 18.63 8.53
C LEU A 390 -20.81 18.03 7.28
N GLU A 391 -21.85 18.67 6.78
CA GLU A 391 -22.51 18.30 5.53
C GLU A 391 -21.57 18.44 4.33
N ASP A 392 -20.84 19.56 4.22
CA ASP A 392 -19.83 19.79 3.19
C ASP A 392 -18.77 18.69 3.21
N ILE A 393 -18.27 18.31 4.39
CA ILE A 393 -17.30 17.20 4.54
C ILE A 393 -17.95 15.89 4.09
N ILE A 394 -19.15 15.56 4.53
CA ILE A 394 -19.83 14.30 4.20
C ILE A 394 -20.07 14.18 2.68
N ASN A 395 -20.47 15.27 2.03
CA ASN A 395 -20.78 15.33 0.60
C ASN A 395 -19.57 15.58 -0.31
N CYS A 396 -18.39 15.90 0.25
CA CYS A 396 -17.17 16.18 -0.51
C CYS A 396 -16.70 14.99 -1.36
N ASP A 397 -15.96 15.19 -2.46
CA ASP A 397 -15.44 14.07 -3.25
C ASP A 397 -14.37 13.26 -2.47
N TYR A 398 -14.36 11.92 -2.58
CA TYR A 398 -13.37 11.04 -1.92
C TYR A 398 -11.93 11.30 -2.35
N ASN A 399 -11.73 12.01 -3.46
CA ASN A 399 -10.43 12.44 -3.94
C ASN A 399 -9.97 13.76 -3.34
N LEU A 400 -10.82 14.50 -2.64
CA LEU A 400 -10.45 15.71 -1.90
C LEU A 400 -10.19 15.41 -0.42
N ILE A 401 -11.02 14.56 0.18
CA ILE A 401 -10.86 14.09 1.57
C ILE A 401 -10.97 12.58 1.64
N SER A 402 -10.24 11.94 2.54
CA SER A 402 -10.27 10.49 2.71
C SER A 402 -11.65 9.96 3.13
N VAL A 403 -11.89 8.70 2.79
CA VAL A 403 -13.04 7.93 3.26
C VAL A 403 -13.04 7.88 4.79
N TRP A 404 -11.86 7.74 5.39
CA TRP A 404 -11.69 7.77 6.85
C TRP A 404 -12.15 9.10 7.48
N THR A 405 -11.77 10.25 6.91
CA THR A 405 -12.16 11.56 7.44
C THR A 405 -13.68 11.76 7.40
N LYS A 406 -14.33 11.28 6.33
CA LYS A 406 -15.81 11.28 6.25
C LYS A 406 -16.46 10.39 7.30
N ALA A 407 -15.93 9.19 7.51
CA ALA A 407 -16.41 8.30 8.56
C ALA A 407 -16.27 8.95 9.95
N CYS A 408 -15.19 9.69 10.19
CA CYS A 408 -15.01 10.48 11.41
C CYS A 408 -16.05 11.60 11.54
N ALA A 409 -16.39 12.28 10.44
CA ALA A 409 -17.46 13.28 10.42
C ALA A 409 -18.83 12.67 10.77
N LEU A 410 -19.19 11.53 10.17
CA LEU A 410 -20.42 10.80 10.52
C LEU A 410 -20.45 10.39 12.00
N ARG A 411 -19.31 9.91 12.52
CA ARG A 411 -19.20 9.43 13.89
C ARG A 411 -19.53 10.51 14.92
N ILE A 412 -19.13 11.75 14.69
CA ILE A 412 -19.32 12.86 15.65
C ILE A 412 -20.70 13.51 15.59
N VAL A 413 -21.48 13.28 14.53
CA VAL A 413 -22.83 13.85 14.39
C VAL A 413 -23.77 13.19 15.42
N PRO A 414 -24.31 13.89 16.42
CA PRO A 414 -25.16 13.25 17.43
C PRO A 414 -26.48 12.76 16.85
N GLU A 415 -27.14 13.61 16.07
CA GLU A 415 -28.46 13.37 15.46
C GLU A 415 -28.60 14.12 14.13
N ILE A 416 -29.49 13.64 13.27
CA ILE A 416 -29.84 14.29 12.00
C ILE A 416 -30.77 15.47 12.29
N GLY A 417 -30.31 16.68 11.98
CA GLY A 417 -31.01 17.90 12.35
C GLY A 417 -32.01 18.45 11.32
N ASP A 418 -31.96 18.02 10.06
CA ASP A 418 -32.95 18.38 9.03
C ASP A 418 -33.04 17.30 7.93
N GLU A 419 -34.02 17.44 7.04
CA GLU A 419 -34.35 16.47 5.99
C GLU A 419 -33.27 16.41 4.90
N GLU A 420 -32.71 17.55 4.46
CA GLU A 420 -31.67 17.63 3.42
C GLU A 420 -30.39 16.90 3.86
N PHE A 421 -29.97 17.16 5.10
CA PHE A 421 -28.87 16.45 5.72
C PHE A 421 -29.18 14.95 5.84
N GLY A 422 -30.42 14.60 6.19
CA GLY A 422 -30.91 13.22 6.24
C GLY A 422 -30.78 12.49 4.89
N GLU A 423 -31.14 13.15 3.78
CA GLU A 423 -30.98 12.61 2.43
C GLU A 423 -29.51 12.34 2.07
N SER A 424 -28.62 13.26 2.45
CA SER A 424 -27.16 13.09 2.29
C SER A 424 -26.65 11.85 3.03
N ILE A 425 -27.13 11.59 4.26
CA ILE A 425 -26.78 10.37 5.02
C ILE A 425 -27.38 9.12 4.36
N VAL A 426 -28.62 9.17 3.86
CA VAL A 426 -29.26 8.05 3.17
C VAL A 426 -28.49 7.67 1.91
N ALA A 427 -27.96 8.64 1.16
CA ALA A 427 -27.15 8.38 -0.03
C ALA A 427 -25.91 7.51 0.29
N LEU A 428 -25.30 7.70 1.46
CA LEU A 428 -24.12 6.94 1.88
C LEU A 428 -24.40 5.46 2.21
N LEU A 429 -25.66 5.06 2.43
CA LEU A 429 -26.03 3.63 2.54
C LEU A 429 -25.75 2.86 1.24
N PHE A 430 -25.63 3.56 0.12
CA PHE A 430 -25.31 3.01 -1.21
C PHE A 430 -23.83 3.18 -1.58
N SER A 431 -23.02 3.69 -0.65
CA SER A 431 -21.58 3.85 -0.87
C SER A 431 -20.92 2.49 -1.19
N PRO A 432 -19.92 2.46 -2.10
CA PRO A 432 -19.08 1.26 -2.27
C PRO A 432 -18.25 0.96 -1.02
N GLU A 433 -17.99 1.98 -0.19
CA GLU A 433 -17.19 1.85 1.03
C GLU A 433 -18.04 1.38 2.20
N GLU A 434 -17.70 0.21 2.75
CA GLU A 434 -18.45 -0.42 3.83
C GLU A 434 -18.45 0.44 5.09
N ILE A 435 -17.33 1.07 5.46
CA ILE A 435 -17.26 1.94 6.64
C ILE A 435 -18.28 3.10 6.58
N LEU A 436 -18.50 3.68 5.40
CA LEU A 436 -19.48 4.76 5.24
C LEU A 436 -20.90 4.24 5.38
N ARG A 437 -21.19 3.04 4.88
CA ARG A 437 -22.50 2.40 5.08
C ARG A 437 -22.76 2.09 6.54
N GLU A 438 -21.78 1.54 7.25
CA GLU A 438 -21.88 1.23 8.68
C GLU A 438 -22.15 2.49 9.51
N GLU A 439 -21.32 3.53 9.35
CA GLU A 439 -21.47 4.77 10.12
C GLU A 439 -22.76 5.51 9.80
N SER A 440 -23.22 5.47 8.54
CA SER A 440 -24.50 6.08 8.14
C SER A 440 -25.69 5.32 8.72
N ALA A 441 -25.67 3.98 8.69
CA ALA A 441 -26.72 3.17 9.30
C ALA A 441 -26.80 3.40 10.82
N ARG A 442 -25.65 3.55 11.50
CA ARG A 442 -25.61 3.89 12.93
C ARG A 442 -26.20 5.27 13.21
N LEU A 443 -25.83 6.28 12.42
CA LEU A 443 -26.36 7.64 12.55
C LEU A 443 -27.88 7.68 12.33
N LEU A 444 -28.38 6.97 11.31
CA LEU A 444 -29.82 6.86 11.06
C LEU A 444 -30.53 6.14 12.20
N SER A 445 -29.95 5.04 12.72
CA SER A 445 -30.53 4.30 13.84
C SER A 445 -30.73 5.18 15.09
N ARG A 446 -29.72 5.97 15.45
CA ARG A 446 -29.82 6.88 16.62
C ARG A 446 -30.69 8.12 16.37
N SER A 447 -30.88 8.52 15.12
CA SER A 447 -31.69 9.71 14.74
C SER A 447 -33.16 9.39 14.44
N GLY A 448 -33.52 8.11 14.41
CA GLY A 448 -34.85 7.64 14.02
C GLY A 448 -34.80 6.76 12.77
N LEU A 449 -35.32 5.54 12.88
CA LEU A 449 -35.21 4.51 11.84
C LEU A 449 -36.03 4.76 10.57
N GLU A 450 -36.81 5.83 10.52
CA GLU A 450 -37.76 6.08 9.42
C GLU A 450 -37.05 6.26 8.07
N LEU A 451 -35.98 7.07 8.03
CA LEU A 451 -35.17 7.26 6.83
C LEU A 451 -34.47 5.97 6.39
N TYR A 452 -34.00 5.16 7.34
CA TYR A 452 -33.40 3.86 7.01
C TYR A 452 -34.43 2.89 6.41
N LYS A 453 -35.61 2.76 7.04
CA LYS A 453 -36.68 1.88 6.54
C LYS A 453 -37.13 2.27 5.14
N ALA A 454 -37.23 3.58 4.85
CA ALA A 454 -37.59 4.08 3.53
C ALA A 454 -36.53 3.76 2.45
N ALA A 455 -35.28 3.58 2.84
CA ALA A 455 -34.18 3.28 1.92
C ALA A 455 -33.82 1.79 1.84
N SER A 456 -34.08 1.01 2.89
CA SER A 456 -33.52 -0.34 3.09
C SER A 456 -33.88 -1.31 1.97
N GLU A 457 -35.10 -1.23 1.42
CA GLU A 457 -35.56 -2.08 0.32
C GLU A 457 -34.74 -1.94 -0.96
N ARG A 458 -34.09 -0.78 -1.17
CA ARG A 458 -33.24 -0.49 -2.32
C ARG A 458 -31.79 -0.95 -2.12
N ILE A 459 -31.37 -1.22 -0.88
CA ILE A 459 -30.01 -1.64 -0.55
C ILE A 459 -29.78 -3.10 -1.01
N PRO A 460 -28.66 -3.45 -1.66
CA PRO A 460 -28.35 -4.83 -2.05
C PRO A 460 -28.47 -5.80 -0.87
N GLY A 461 -29.02 -7.00 -1.10
CA GLY A 461 -29.41 -7.92 -0.02
C GLY A 461 -28.29 -8.31 0.95
N ALA A 462 -27.07 -8.51 0.46
CA ALA A 462 -25.91 -8.81 1.32
C ALA A 462 -25.57 -7.65 2.26
N SER A 463 -25.49 -6.43 1.71
CA SER A 463 -25.24 -5.22 2.49
C SER A 463 -26.39 -4.93 3.46
N ARG A 464 -27.64 -5.05 3.01
CA ARG A 464 -28.82 -4.83 3.85
C ARG A 464 -28.84 -5.75 5.06
N LYS A 465 -28.59 -7.06 4.87
CA LYS A 465 -28.50 -8.02 5.97
C LYS A 465 -27.43 -7.65 6.99
N HIS A 466 -26.28 -7.15 6.54
CA HIS A 466 -25.24 -6.66 7.43
C HIS A 466 -25.71 -5.44 8.23
N LEU A 467 -26.23 -4.42 7.54
CA LEU A 467 -26.71 -3.18 8.18
C LEU A 467 -27.88 -3.41 9.14
N ASP A 468 -28.81 -4.31 8.81
CA ASP A 468 -29.92 -4.69 9.69
C ASP A 468 -29.42 -5.26 11.02
N ARG A 469 -28.35 -6.09 10.99
CA ARG A 469 -27.71 -6.63 12.21
C ARG A 469 -26.97 -5.56 13.03
N ILE A 470 -26.43 -4.55 12.37
CA ILE A 470 -25.85 -3.37 13.07
C ILE A 470 -26.97 -2.63 13.80
N ILE A 471 -28.07 -2.36 13.11
CA ILE A 471 -29.19 -1.59 13.63
C ILE A 471 -29.91 -2.34 14.76
N SER A 472 -30.05 -3.66 14.67
CA SER A 472 -30.65 -4.49 15.72
C SER A 472 -29.74 -4.66 16.95
N GLY A 473 -28.47 -4.23 16.87
CA GLY A 473 -27.49 -4.40 17.94
C GLY A 473 -26.94 -5.82 18.07
N GLU A 474 -27.14 -6.67 17.05
CA GLU A 474 -26.58 -8.02 17.00
C GLU A 474 -25.06 -8.03 16.78
N ILE A 475 -24.54 -7.02 16.07
CA ILE A 475 -23.10 -6.87 15.80
C ILE A 475 -22.43 -6.12 16.95
N ASN A 476 -21.34 -6.67 17.47
CA ASN A 476 -20.54 -6.00 18.49
C ASN A 476 -19.84 -4.78 17.89
N GLU A 477 -19.75 -3.66 18.62
CA GLU A 477 -19.08 -2.46 18.10
C GLU A 477 -17.64 -2.72 17.64
N LYS A 478 -16.93 -3.64 18.29
CA LYS A 478 -15.56 -4.04 17.92
C LYS A 478 -15.46 -4.72 16.55
N GLU A 479 -16.57 -5.20 16.01
CA GLU A 479 -16.62 -5.80 14.67
C GLU A 479 -16.72 -4.73 13.56
N PHE A 480 -17.14 -3.50 13.88
CA PHE A 480 -17.24 -2.41 12.91
C PHE A 480 -15.88 -2.06 12.31
N VAL A 481 -15.88 -1.73 11.03
CA VAL A 481 -14.68 -1.34 10.28
C VAL A 481 -14.01 -0.15 10.96
N PHE A 482 -14.79 0.82 11.44
CA PHE A 482 -14.25 1.99 12.13
C PHE A 482 -13.41 1.61 13.37
N GLU A 483 -13.89 0.69 14.20
CA GLU A 483 -13.15 0.26 15.40
C GLU A 483 -11.92 -0.58 15.02
N LYS A 484 -12.01 -1.39 13.96
CA LYS A 484 -10.87 -2.13 13.40
C LYS A 484 -9.77 -1.20 12.90
N VAL A 485 -10.11 -0.11 12.19
CA VAL A 485 -9.13 0.90 11.76
C VAL A 485 -8.47 1.56 12.96
N ARG A 486 -9.24 2.00 13.97
CA ARG A 486 -8.66 2.59 15.20
C ARG A 486 -7.70 1.63 15.91
N PHE A 487 -8.09 0.35 15.99
CA PHE A 487 -7.25 -0.68 16.56
C PHE A 487 -5.94 -0.84 15.77
N LEU A 488 -6.02 -0.97 14.44
CA LEU A 488 -4.83 -1.10 13.59
C LEU A 488 -3.96 0.15 13.64
N ALA A 489 -4.54 1.36 13.70
CA ALA A 489 -3.80 2.62 13.82
C ALA A 489 -3.04 2.72 15.15
N SER A 490 -3.60 2.14 16.23
CA SER A 490 -2.90 2.04 17.51
C SER A 490 -1.69 1.10 17.45
N CYS A 491 -1.74 0.07 16.59
CA CYS A 491 -0.64 -0.86 16.35
C CYS A 491 0.41 -0.26 15.38
N PHE A 492 -0.05 0.42 14.33
CA PHE A 492 0.74 0.84 13.18
C PHE A 492 0.72 2.37 13.00
N LYS A 493 1.34 3.08 13.95
CA LYS A 493 1.30 4.55 14.05
C LYS A 493 1.83 5.30 12.81
N GLU A 494 2.63 4.66 11.97
CA GLU A 494 3.23 5.25 10.77
C GLU A 494 2.33 5.15 9.53
N ILE A 495 1.26 4.34 9.60
CA ILE A 495 0.35 4.09 8.47
C ILE A 495 -0.89 4.97 8.63
N LYS A 496 -1.26 5.64 7.55
CA LYS A 496 -2.47 6.48 7.51
C LYS A 496 -3.70 5.59 7.65
N GLU A 497 -4.70 6.05 8.40
CA GLU A 497 -5.93 5.30 8.65
C GLU A 497 -6.69 4.92 7.37
N ASP A 498 -6.63 5.78 6.35
CA ASP A 498 -7.19 5.52 5.02
C ASP A 498 -6.53 4.32 4.33
N GLU A 499 -5.21 4.12 4.49
CA GLU A 499 -4.49 2.94 3.97
C GLU A 499 -4.83 1.68 4.79
N LEU A 500 -5.09 1.84 6.10
CA LEU A 500 -5.46 0.75 7.01
C LEU A 500 -6.86 0.17 6.74
N LEU A 501 -7.73 0.87 6.00
CA LEU A 501 -9.05 0.35 5.60
C LEU A 501 -8.93 -1.01 4.89
N ILE A 502 -7.92 -1.17 4.02
CA ILE A 502 -7.68 -2.42 3.27
C ILE A 502 -7.42 -3.60 4.21
N LEU A 503 -6.70 -3.35 5.30
CA LEU A 503 -6.42 -4.35 6.33
C LEU A 503 -7.66 -4.55 7.23
N ALA A 504 -8.36 -3.48 7.59
CA ALA A 504 -9.54 -3.52 8.45
C ALA A 504 -10.67 -4.34 7.83
N TYR A 505 -10.92 -4.20 6.52
CA TYR A 505 -11.92 -5.01 5.81
C TYR A 505 -11.62 -6.52 5.84
N LYS A 506 -10.35 -6.89 5.98
CA LYS A 506 -9.88 -8.29 6.05
C LYS A 506 -9.56 -8.75 7.49
N LEU A 507 -9.81 -7.90 8.48
CA LEU A 507 -9.61 -8.21 9.89
C LEU A 507 -10.88 -8.86 10.45
N SER A 508 -10.76 -10.10 10.88
CA SER A 508 -11.85 -10.85 11.50
C SER A 508 -11.93 -10.52 12.98
N PHE A 509 -13.15 -10.35 13.49
CA PHE A 509 -13.44 -10.25 14.92
C PHE A 509 -14.03 -11.58 15.39
N ALA A 510 -13.55 -12.10 16.51
CA ALA A 510 -14.12 -13.27 17.16
C ALA A 510 -14.29 -13.00 18.65
N ARG A 511 -15.48 -13.30 19.17
CA ARG A 511 -15.79 -13.24 20.60
C ARG A 511 -15.51 -14.60 21.22
N ASN A 512 -14.98 -14.62 22.44
CA ASN A 512 -14.89 -15.86 23.21
C ASN A 512 -16.26 -16.12 23.87
N ASP A 513 -17.26 -16.53 23.07
CA ASP A 513 -18.36 -17.32 23.61
C ASP A 513 -17.91 -18.80 23.70
N GLU A 514 -18.60 -19.66 24.46
CA GLU A 514 -18.20 -21.07 24.66
C GLU A 514 -18.06 -21.87 23.34
N LYS A 515 -18.37 -21.26 22.19
CA LYS A 515 -18.26 -21.78 20.81
C LYS A 515 -17.36 -20.89 19.91
N GLY A 516 -16.55 -19.97 20.42
CA GLY A 516 -16.12 -18.80 19.63
C GLY A 516 -14.71 -18.78 19.04
N ILE A 517 -13.81 -19.67 19.46
CA ILE A 517 -12.42 -19.71 18.95
C ILE A 517 -12.15 -21.11 18.41
N TYR A 518 -12.70 -21.40 17.23
CA TYR A 518 -12.42 -22.65 16.51
C TYR A 518 -11.31 -22.39 15.51
N SER A 519 -10.16 -23.04 15.75
CA SER A 519 -9.00 -23.14 14.86
C SER A 519 -8.49 -21.80 14.35
N GLN A 520 -7.37 -21.30 14.88
CA GLN A 520 -6.62 -20.31 14.10
C GLN A 520 -6.30 -20.92 12.74
N PRO A 521 -6.68 -20.28 11.62
CA PRO A 521 -6.15 -20.68 10.34
C PRO A 521 -4.62 -20.58 10.42
N SER A 522 -3.90 -21.58 9.90
CA SER A 522 -2.46 -21.48 9.67
C SER A 522 -2.15 -20.16 8.94
N ASN A 523 -0.96 -19.58 9.17
CA ASN A 523 -0.54 -18.36 8.48
C ASN A 523 -1.38 -17.12 8.85
N THR A 524 -1.54 -16.85 10.15
CA THR A 524 -2.30 -15.72 10.70
C THR A 524 -1.55 -14.96 11.80
N ILE A 525 -1.93 -13.71 12.01
CA ILE A 525 -1.61 -12.93 13.22
C ILE A 525 -2.91 -12.68 13.98
N ALA A 526 -2.85 -12.80 15.31
CA ALA A 526 -3.97 -12.58 16.18
C ALA A 526 -3.62 -11.70 17.38
N TRP A 527 -4.57 -10.87 17.77
CA TRP A 527 -4.52 -10.00 18.93
C TRP A 527 -5.61 -10.41 19.90
N SER A 528 -5.21 -10.99 21.01
CA SER A 528 -6.08 -11.52 22.06
C SER A 528 -6.21 -10.51 23.19
N PHE A 529 -7.44 -10.14 23.53
CA PHE A 529 -7.71 -9.18 24.61
C PHE A 529 -8.28 -9.91 25.81
N SER A 530 -7.62 -9.79 26.96
CA SER A 530 -8.13 -10.32 28.24
C SER A 530 -8.88 -9.25 29.02
N SER A 531 -9.73 -9.64 29.97
CA SER A 531 -10.40 -8.70 30.87
C SER A 531 -9.45 -7.98 31.84
N GLU A 532 -8.25 -8.53 32.04
CA GLU A 532 -7.29 -8.05 33.05
C GLU A 532 -6.19 -7.14 32.47
N LYS A 533 -5.95 -7.20 31.15
CA LYS A 533 -4.89 -6.43 30.48
C LYS A 533 -5.48 -5.45 29.46
N SER A 534 -4.95 -4.23 29.45
CA SER A 534 -5.31 -3.21 28.45
C SER A 534 -4.63 -3.42 27.10
N GLU A 535 -3.47 -4.07 27.07
CA GLU A 535 -2.73 -4.37 25.84
C GLU A 535 -3.04 -5.80 25.36
N PRO A 536 -3.19 -6.02 24.05
CA PRO A 536 -3.44 -7.34 23.51
C PRO A 536 -2.20 -8.22 23.59
N GLU A 537 -2.42 -9.51 23.87
CA GLU A 537 -1.42 -10.54 23.63
C GLU A 537 -1.41 -10.90 22.15
N ILE A 538 -0.21 -10.90 21.55
CA ILE A 538 -0.03 -11.05 20.10
C ILE A 538 0.47 -12.46 19.82
N PHE A 539 -0.16 -13.13 18.86
CA PHE A 539 0.19 -14.48 18.43
C PHE A 539 0.38 -14.48 16.93
N VAL A 540 1.54 -14.94 16.45
CA VAL A 540 1.85 -15.02 15.01
C VAL A 540 2.09 -16.48 14.65
N ASN A 541 1.22 -17.06 13.83
CA ASN A 541 1.22 -18.48 13.46
C ASN A 541 1.68 -18.65 12.00
N HIS A 542 2.74 -19.44 11.76
CA HIS A 542 3.45 -19.52 10.46
C HIS A 542 3.30 -20.84 9.70
N GLU A 543 2.79 -21.93 10.30
CA GLU A 543 2.53 -23.23 9.63
C GLU A 543 1.92 -24.28 10.56
N ASP A 544 1.31 -25.32 9.96
CA ASP A 544 0.64 -26.49 10.55
C ASP A 544 1.22 -26.94 11.89
N ILE A 545 0.67 -26.38 12.96
CA ILE A 545 1.01 -26.84 14.30
C ILE A 545 0.49 -28.27 14.42
N THR A 546 1.34 -29.17 14.90
CA THR A 546 0.95 -30.52 15.34
C THR A 546 -0.09 -30.50 16.47
N ASP A 547 -0.29 -29.35 17.13
CA ASP A 547 -1.33 -29.11 18.13
C ASP A 547 -1.85 -27.66 18.10
N PRO A 548 -2.74 -27.31 17.16
CA PRO A 548 -3.49 -26.05 17.17
C PRO A 548 -4.31 -25.88 18.46
N GLY A 549 -4.54 -26.98 19.20
CA GLY A 549 -5.29 -27.02 20.44
C GLY A 549 -4.64 -26.25 21.58
N LYS A 550 -3.31 -26.11 21.62
CA LYS A 550 -2.64 -25.39 22.72
C LYS A 550 -2.86 -23.87 22.66
N ILE A 551 -2.62 -23.23 21.51
CA ILE A 551 -2.88 -21.79 21.31
C ILE A 551 -4.37 -21.50 21.47
N VAL A 552 -5.22 -22.37 20.92
CA VAL A 552 -6.68 -22.24 21.05
C VAL A 552 -7.12 -22.38 22.52
N ARG A 553 -6.50 -23.26 23.32
CA ARG A 553 -6.78 -23.37 24.77
C ARG A 553 -6.32 -22.15 25.55
N ASP A 554 -5.12 -21.64 25.28
CA ASP A 554 -4.57 -20.46 25.96
C ASP A 554 -5.41 -19.20 25.65
N MET A 555 -5.85 -19.04 24.40
CA MET A 555 -6.80 -17.98 24.02
C MET A 555 -8.17 -18.17 24.69
N ARG A 556 -8.68 -19.40 24.81
CA ARG A 556 -9.99 -19.67 25.42
C ARG A 556 -10.05 -19.38 26.91
N MET A 557 -8.96 -19.61 27.66
CA MET A 557 -9.01 -19.48 29.12
C MET A 557 -8.99 -18.02 29.58
N ASN A 558 -8.34 -17.11 28.83
CA ASN A 558 -8.06 -15.76 29.32
C ASN A 558 -8.56 -14.63 28.39
N SER A 559 -8.99 -14.91 27.15
CA SER A 559 -9.44 -13.86 26.22
C SER A 559 -10.94 -13.59 26.30
N TYR A 560 -11.33 -12.32 26.21
CA TYR A 560 -12.72 -11.89 26.05
C TYR A 560 -13.11 -11.80 24.56
N PHE A 561 -12.18 -11.32 23.71
CA PHE A 561 -12.31 -11.33 22.25
C PHE A 561 -10.92 -11.33 21.60
N CYS A 562 -10.88 -11.59 20.29
CA CYS A 562 -9.69 -11.43 19.49
C CYS A 562 -9.96 -10.82 18.11
N TYR A 563 -8.92 -10.18 17.58
CA TYR A 563 -8.82 -9.86 16.16
C TYR A 563 -7.87 -10.83 15.48
N VAL A 564 -8.21 -11.28 14.27
CA VAL A 564 -7.41 -12.24 13.51
C VAL A 564 -7.27 -11.76 12.06
N MET A 565 -6.04 -11.77 11.55
CA MET A 565 -5.73 -11.38 10.18
C MET A 565 -4.83 -12.43 9.52
N SER A 566 -5.07 -12.74 8.25
CA SER A 566 -4.14 -13.59 7.49
C SER A 566 -2.83 -12.87 7.22
N LEU A 567 -1.71 -13.58 7.37
CA LEU A 567 -0.40 -13.11 6.93
C LEU A 567 -0.33 -12.93 5.41
N ASN A 568 -1.21 -13.58 4.65
CA ASN A 568 -1.34 -13.30 3.22
C ASN A 568 -1.88 -11.88 2.95
N THR A 569 -2.82 -11.41 3.78
CA THR A 569 -3.34 -10.04 3.69
C THR A 569 -2.24 -9.00 3.89
N ILE A 570 -1.35 -9.22 4.87
CA ILE A 570 -0.21 -8.32 5.13
C ILE A 570 0.75 -8.33 3.94
N ARG A 571 0.96 -9.48 3.30
CA ARG A 571 1.79 -9.59 2.10
C ARG A 571 1.18 -8.85 0.90
N GLU A 572 -0.12 -8.99 0.68
CA GLU A 572 -0.84 -8.25 -0.37
C GLU A 572 -0.75 -6.74 -0.12
N PHE A 573 -0.87 -6.31 1.13
CA PHE A 573 -0.66 -4.92 1.52
C PHE A 573 0.77 -4.47 1.26
N ASN A 574 1.77 -5.28 1.60
CA ASN A 574 3.18 -5.02 1.29
C ASN A 574 3.44 -4.85 -0.21
N PHE A 575 2.82 -5.68 -1.04
CA PHE A 575 2.95 -5.55 -2.49
C PHE A 575 2.34 -4.24 -2.99
N GLN A 576 1.23 -3.79 -2.41
CA GLN A 576 0.55 -2.56 -2.84
C GLN A 576 1.16 -1.27 -2.24
N TYR A 577 1.65 -1.33 -1.00
CA TYR A 577 2.15 -0.19 -0.20
C TYR A 577 3.46 -0.53 0.54
N PRO A 578 4.56 -0.88 -0.18
CA PRO A 578 5.82 -1.30 0.43
C PRO A 578 6.44 -0.21 1.33
N GLU A 579 6.19 1.06 1.03
CA GLU A 579 6.64 2.20 1.82
C GLU A 579 5.93 2.34 3.18
N SER A 580 4.70 1.82 3.30
CA SER A 580 3.92 1.86 4.54
C SER A 580 3.93 0.53 5.29
N SER A 581 4.16 -0.59 4.60
CA SER A 581 4.12 -1.93 5.20
C SER A 581 5.27 -2.21 6.16
N PHE A 582 6.42 -1.55 6.01
CA PHE A 582 7.61 -1.84 6.82
C PHE A 582 7.35 -1.67 8.33
N GLY A 583 6.50 -0.71 8.72
CA GLY A 583 6.08 -0.54 10.11
C GLY A 583 5.34 -1.77 10.67
N ILE A 584 4.56 -2.48 9.83
CA ILE A 584 3.89 -3.73 10.18
C ILE A 584 4.92 -4.83 10.41
N TYR A 585 5.91 -4.95 9.51
CA TYR A 585 6.95 -5.97 9.65
C TYR A 585 7.81 -5.73 10.88
N LYS A 586 8.19 -4.48 11.19
CA LYS A 586 8.86 -4.13 12.46
C LYS A 586 8.00 -4.46 13.67
N TYR A 587 6.70 -4.19 13.62
CA TYR A 587 5.78 -4.55 14.69
C TYR A 587 5.77 -6.06 14.94
N ILE A 588 5.65 -6.86 13.86
CA ILE A 588 5.75 -8.32 13.93
C ILE A 588 7.12 -8.75 14.47
N ASP A 589 8.21 -8.13 14.02
CA ASP A 589 9.58 -8.44 14.45
C ASP A 589 9.82 -8.27 15.95
N ASN A 590 9.10 -7.33 16.56
CA ASN A 590 9.16 -7.05 17.99
C ASN A 590 8.28 -8.00 18.82
N CYS A 591 7.38 -8.76 18.18
CA CYS A 591 6.62 -9.80 18.86
C CYS A 591 7.55 -10.97 19.20
N LYS A 592 7.45 -11.50 20.41
CA LYS A 592 8.17 -12.72 20.79
C LYS A 592 7.58 -13.91 20.01
N GLU A 593 8.44 -14.73 19.42
CA GLU A 593 8.06 -16.03 18.84
C GLU A 593 7.61 -17.04 19.91
#